data_AF-A0A4W6CZY5-F1
#
_entry.id   AF-A0A4W6CZY5-F1
#
_cell.length_a   1.000
_cell.length_b   1.000
_cell.length_c   1.000
_cell.angle_alpha   90.00
_cell.angle_beta   90.00
_cell.angle_gamma   90.00
#
_symmetry.space_group_name_H-M   'P 1'
#
loop_
_entity.id
_entity.type
_entity.pdbx_description
1 polymer ?
#
loop_
_entity_poly.entity_id
_entity_poly.type
_entity_poly.pdbx_seq_one_letter_code
_entity_poly.pdbx_strand_id
1 'polypeptide(L)'
;MADNREEETKEGDQEPQGAVGGEDVFDDPILEQGAVVLRGYVIERISTEDPGRQVCSEDLGGRPNEQQDPQVKEVVEQLLKIADEMNRNAELQQLINQVQGNCAQDIFMKVARSIFADGINWGRVVALFHLAYRLIHKALTTNHLENIRMVISWVLQVIREQLYSWLVQQGGWEGVICGFSRWRTVAVVASVVLVATIVYYRKTR
;
A
#
# COMPACT_ATOMS: atom_id res chain seq x y z
N MET A 1 -65.71 -12.87 -44.73
CA MET A 1 -64.63 -13.81 -45.10
C MET A 1 -63.94 -13.25 -46.32
N ALA A 2 -62.60 -13.42 -46.41
CA ALA A 2 -61.59 -12.64 -47.17
C ALA A 2 -61.20 -11.36 -46.41
N ASP A 3 -60.03 -11.20 -45.78
CA ASP A 3 -58.64 -11.64 -45.95
C ASP A 3 -57.78 -10.89 -46.99
N ASN A 4 -56.84 -10.13 -46.41
CA ASN A 4 -55.49 -9.76 -46.84
C ASN A 4 -55.18 -8.74 -47.96
N ARG A 5 -54.03 -8.07 -47.74
CA ARG A 5 -53.24 -7.08 -48.52
C ARG A 5 -53.71 -5.63 -48.36
N GLU A 6 -52.88 -4.62 -48.14
CA GLU A 6 -51.42 -4.38 -48.20
C GLU A 6 -51.14 -3.10 -47.39
N GLU A 7 -49.92 -2.90 -46.88
CA GLU A 7 -49.14 -1.65 -47.01
C GLU A 7 -47.88 -1.68 -46.11
N GLU A 8 -46.73 -1.84 -46.77
CA GLU A 8 -45.43 -1.38 -46.27
C GLU A 8 -45.41 0.15 -46.20
N THR A 9 -44.72 0.77 -45.23
CA THR A 9 -43.87 1.97 -45.40
C THR A 9 -43.12 2.35 -44.10
N LYS A 10 -41.79 2.19 -44.16
CA LYS A 10 -40.67 3.04 -43.67
C LYS A 10 -40.36 3.28 -42.19
N GLU A 11 -39.09 2.94 -41.90
CA GLU A 11 -38.01 3.72 -41.28
C GLU A 11 -38.29 4.49 -39.98
N GLY A 12 -37.59 4.05 -38.94
CA GLY A 12 -37.21 4.83 -37.78
C GLY A 12 -36.04 4.14 -37.09
N ASP A 13 -34.82 4.44 -37.53
CA ASP A 13 -33.60 4.09 -36.81
C ASP A 13 -33.70 4.64 -35.38
N GLN A 14 -33.82 3.73 -34.40
CA GLN A 14 -33.57 4.03 -33.00
C GLN A 14 -32.34 3.23 -32.57
N GLU A 15 -31.17 3.85 -32.73
CA GLU A 15 -30.02 3.54 -31.88
C GLU A 15 -30.40 3.81 -30.43
N PRO A 16 -30.31 2.84 -29.51
CA PRO A 16 -30.19 3.13 -28.11
C PRO A 16 -28.71 3.32 -27.79
N GLN A 17 -28.34 4.60 -27.71
CA GLN A 17 -27.53 5.17 -26.64
C GLN A 17 -26.31 4.37 -26.20
N GLY A 18 -25.14 4.86 -26.64
CA GLY A 18 -23.84 4.49 -26.11
C GLY A 18 -23.87 4.41 -24.59
N ALA A 19 -23.47 3.24 -24.09
CA ALA A 19 -23.31 3.04 -22.67
C ALA A 19 -22.30 4.06 -22.14
N VAL A 20 -22.83 4.92 -21.27
CA VAL A 20 -22.11 5.79 -20.35
C VAL A 20 -20.89 5.05 -19.81
N GLY A 21 -19.71 5.62 -20.01
CA GLY A 21 -18.47 5.11 -19.46
C GLY A 21 -18.63 4.85 -17.97
N GLY A 22 -18.68 3.57 -17.62
CA GLY A 22 -18.30 3.12 -16.29
C GLY A 22 -16.86 3.53 -16.14
N GLU A 23 -16.61 4.50 -15.28
CA GLU A 23 -15.29 4.77 -14.75
C GLU A 23 -14.92 3.55 -13.91
N ASP A 24 -14.44 2.52 -14.59
CA ASP A 24 -13.86 1.33 -13.98
C ASP A 24 -12.54 1.77 -13.35
N VAL A 25 -12.62 2.31 -12.14
CA VAL A 25 -11.49 2.72 -11.28
C VAL A 25 -10.70 1.49 -10.76
N PHE A 26 -10.69 0.39 -11.50
CA PHE A 26 -10.02 -0.87 -11.16
C PHE A 26 -8.72 -1.13 -11.95
N ASP A 27 -8.30 -0.25 -12.86
CA ASP A 27 -7.09 -0.49 -13.68
C ASP A 27 -5.84 0.25 -13.20
N ASP A 28 -5.73 0.59 -11.91
CA ASP A 28 -4.50 1.18 -11.38
C ASP A 28 -3.66 0.15 -10.59
N PRO A 29 -2.62 -0.42 -11.22
CA PRO A 29 -1.84 -1.51 -10.60
C PRO A 29 -1.12 -1.07 -9.33
N ILE A 30 -0.75 0.21 -9.19
CA ILE A 30 -0.05 0.72 -8.00
C ILE A 30 -1.02 0.79 -6.81
N LEU A 31 -2.26 1.21 -7.04
CA LEU A 31 -3.28 1.25 -6.00
C LEU A 31 -3.75 -0.15 -5.61
N GLU A 32 -3.95 -1.04 -6.58
CA GLU A 32 -4.31 -2.43 -6.31
C GLU A 32 -3.22 -3.12 -5.48
N GLN A 33 -1.97 -3.01 -5.90
CA GLN A 33 -0.84 -3.57 -5.18
C GLN A 33 -0.68 -2.93 -3.80
N GLY A 34 -0.93 -1.62 -3.66
CA GLY A 34 -0.89 -0.93 -2.37
C GLY A 34 -1.89 -1.52 -1.35
N ALA A 35 -3.06 -1.95 -1.81
CA ALA A 35 -4.05 -2.62 -0.97
C ALA A 35 -3.55 -4.00 -0.51
N VAL A 36 -2.98 -4.78 -1.43
CA VAL A 36 -2.43 -6.13 -1.17
C VAL A 36 -1.25 -6.04 -0.19
N VAL A 37 -0.33 -5.11 -0.41
CA VAL A 37 0.85 -4.88 0.45
C VAL A 37 0.44 -4.42 1.84
N LEU A 38 -0.56 -3.53 1.96
CA LEU A 38 -1.09 -3.13 3.27
C LEU A 38 -1.68 -4.31 4.03
N ARG A 39 -2.47 -5.16 3.37
CA ARG A 39 -3.05 -6.36 4.01
C ARG A 39 -1.97 -7.33 4.46
N GLY A 40 -0.98 -7.61 3.62
CA GLY A 40 0.17 -8.44 3.99
C GLY A 40 0.93 -7.89 5.18
N TYR A 41 1.20 -6.58 5.18
CA TYR A 41 1.84 -5.90 6.31
C TYR A 41 1.02 -6.08 7.61
N VAL A 42 -0.29 -5.87 7.57
CA VAL A 42 -1.16 -6.02 8.74
C VAL A 42 -1.18 -7.46 9.26
N ILE A 43 -1.32 -8.45 8.37
CA ILE A 43 -1.34 -9.88 8.72
C ILE A 43 -0.09 -10.26 9.48
N GLU A 44 1.09 -9.92 8.96
CA GLU A 44 2.38 -10.23 9.59
C GLU A 44 2.56 -9.53 10.94
N ARG A 45 2.12 -8.26 11.05
CA ARG A 45 2.18 -7.53 12.33
C ARG A 45 1.26 -8.14 13.40
N ILE A 46 0.05 -8.55 13.03
CA ILE A 46 -0.87 -9.21 13.97
C ILE A 46 -0.31 -10.56 14.38
N SER A 47 0.18 -11.36 13.43
CA SER A 47 0.80 -12.66 13.70
C SER A 47 1.97 -12.54 14.70
N THR A 48 2.72 -11.45 14.61
CA THR A 48 3.85 -11.17 15.51
C THR A 48 3.39 -10.69 16.91
N GLU A 49 2.36 -9.85 16.99
CA GLU A 49 1.89 -9.23 18.25
C GLU A 49 0.89 -10.11 19.03
N ASP A 50 0.04 -10.87 18.33
CA ASP A 50 -0.95 -11.80 18.86
C ASP A 50 -0.96 -13.12 18.06
N PRO A 51 -0.06 -14.07 18.36
CA PRO A 51 0.02 -15.36 17.67
C PRO A 51 -1.24 -16.23 17.79
N GLY A 52 -2.14 -15.92 18.74
CA GLY A 52 -3.41 -16.62 18.91
C GLY A 52 -4.48 -16.20 17.89
N ARG A 53 -4.28 -15.08 17.20
CA ARG A 53 -5.22 -14.51 16.22
C ARG A 53 -4.73 -14.82 14.81
N GLN A 54 -5.35 -15.80 14.17
CA GLN A 54 -5.15 -16.01 12.73
C GLN A 54 -5.99 -15.00 11.95
N VAL A 55 -5.34 -14.22 11.09
CA VAL A 55 -5.97 -13.24 10.20
C VAL A 55 -5.52 -13.54 8.78
N CYS A 56 -6.48 -13.63 7.87
CA CYS A 56 -6.24 -13.87 6.46
C CYS A 56 -6.56 -12.62 5.62
N SER A 57 -6.18 -12.63 4.35
CA SER A 57 -6.48 -11.56 3.39
C SER A 57 -7.98 -11.22 3.34
N GLU A 58 -8.83 -12.24 3.43
CA GLU A 58 -10.29 -12.16 3.31
C GLU A 58 -10.93 -11.42 4.49
N ASP A 59 -10.38 -11.59 5.70
CA ASP A 59 -10.81 -10.87 6.90
C ASP A 59 -10.56 -9.36 6.77
N LEU A 60 -9.59 -8.99 5.93
CA LEU A 60 -9.24 -7.62 5.60
C LEU A 60 -9.87 -7.13 4.28
N GLY A 61 -10.75 -7.93 3.67
CA GLY A 61 -11.44 -7.58 2.41
C GLY A 61 -10.62 -7.82 1.14
N GLY A 62 -9.56 -8.63 1.20
CA GLY A 62 -8.73 -9.05 0.08
C GLY A 62 -9.21 -10.32 -0.63
N ARG A 63 -8.48 -10.72 -1.67
CA ARG A 63 -8.72 -11.97 -2.42
C ARG A 63 -7.97 -13.14 -1.78
N PRO A 64 -8.48 -14.38 -1.89
CA PRO A 64 -7.74 -15.55 -1.42
C PRO A 64 -6.40 -15.67 -2.16
N ASN A 65 -5.36 -16.08 -1.43
CA ASN A 65 -4.02 -16.35 -1.96
C ASN A 65 -3.27 -15.16 -2.60
N GLU A 66 -3.78 -13.92 -2.51
CA GLU A 66 -3.08 -12.73 -3.04
C GLU A 66 -1.70 -12.52 -2.36
N GLN A 67 -1.54 -13.01 -1.13
CA GLN A 67 -0.30 -12.93 -0.35
C GLN A 67 0.70 -14.03 -0.72
N GLN A 68 0.36 -14.95 -1.63
CA GLN A 68 1.28 -16.01 -2.08
C GLN A 68 2.31 -15.52 -3.10
N ASP A 69 2.06 -14.37 -3.74
CA ASP A 69 2.97 -13.76 -4.69
C ASP A 69 4.34 -13.47 -4.05
N PRO A 70 5.44 -14.07 -4.54
CA PRO A 70 6.78 -13.85 -4.02
C PRO A 70 7.19 -12.37 -3.99
N GLN A 71 6.76 -11.58 -4.97
CA GLN A 71 7.10 -10.17 -5.08
C GLN A 71 6.41 -9.36 -3.98
N VAL A 72 5.13 -9.62 -3.73
CA VAL A 72 4.39 -9.02 -2.62
C VAL A 72 5.03 -9.36 -1.28
N LYS A 73 5.39 -10.63 -1.08
CA LYS A 73 6.07 -11.08 0.15
C LYS A 73 7.37 -10.32 0.38
N GLU A 74 8.21 -10.19 -0.65
CA GLU A 74 9.48 -9.49 -0.53
C GLU A 74 9.28 -7.99 -0.20
N VAL A 75 8.32 -7.32 -0.84
CA VAL A 75 7.95 -5.93 -0.52
C VAL A 75 7.52 -5.81 0.95
N VAL A 76 6.59 -6.67 1.39
CA VAL A 76 6.07 -6.66 2.77
C VAL A 76 7.20 -6.90 3.76
N GLU A 77 8.09 -7.86 3.52
CA GLU A 77 9.25 -8.14 4.37
C GLU A 77 10.18 -6.91 4.50
N GLN A 78 10.44 -6.18 3.42
CA GLN A 78 11.27 -4.97 3.50
C GLN A 78 10.58 -3.86 4.30
N LEU A 79 9.26 -3.67 4.12
CA LEU A 79 8.50 -2.70 4.89
C LEU A 79 8.48 -3.05 6.39
N LEU A 80 8.39 -4.34 6.73
CA LEU A 80 8.48 -4.81 8.12
C LEU A 80 9.86 -4.55 8.73
N LYS A 81 10.95 -4.78 8.00
CA LYS A 81 12.32 -4.45 8.46
C LYS A 81 12.46 -2.96 8.78
N ILE A 82 11.98 -2.10 7.88
CA ILE A 82 11.96 -0.65 8.11
C ILE A 82 11.11 -0.32 9.34
N ALA A 83 9.96 -0.98 9.51
CA ALA A 83 9.10 -0.76 10.67
C ALA A 83 9.77 -1.15 11.99
N ASP A 84 10.54 -2.23 12.01
CA ASP A 84 11.24 -2.70 13.21
C ASP A 84 12.41 -1.78 13.59
N GLU A 85 13.08 -1.19 12.60
CA GLU A 85 14.06 -0.12 12.82
C GLU A 85 13.39 1.15 13.38
N MET A 86 12.20 1.50 12.86
CA MET A 86 11.44 2.68 13.27
C MET A 86 10.74 2.56 14.62
N ASN A 87 10.25 1.37 15.00
CA ASN A 87 9.47 1.16 16.22
C ASN A 87 10.28 1.39 17.51
N ARG A 88 11.59 1.66 17.38
CA ARG A 88 12.44 2.21 18.45
C ARG A 88 12.18 3.69 18.74
N ASN A 89 11.36 4.37 17.94
CA ASN A 89 11.13 5.81 18.03
C ASN A 89 9.80 6.13 18.75
N ALA A 90 9.87 6.75 19.93
CA ALA A 90 8.74 6.96 20.85
C ALA A 90 7.68 7.97 20.33
N GLU A 91 8.05 8.88 19.43
CA GLU A 91 7.13 9.90 18.89
C GLU A 91 5.99 9.31 18.04
N LEU A 92 6.27 8.24 17.31
CA LEU A 92 5.26 7.53 16.51
C LEU A 92 4.17 6.92 17.41
N GLN A 93 4.58 6.34 18.55
CA GLN A 93 3.64 5.78 19.53
C GLN A 93 2.75 6.87 20.15
N GLN A 94 3.27 8.07 20.35
CA GLN A 94 2.49 9.20 20.84
C GLN A 94 1.43 9.68 19.83
N LEU A 95 1.78 9.75 18.54
CA LEU A 95 0.84 10.14 17.47
C LEU A 95 -0.28 9.11 17.28
N ILE A 96 0.04 7.81 17.38
CA ILE A 96 -0.94 6.72 17.30
C ILE A 96 -1.96 6.82 18.43
N ASN A 97 -1.53 7.14 19.65
CA ASN A 97 -2.42 7.26 20.80
C ASN A 97 -3.42 8.43 20.67
N GLN A 98 -3.12 9.44 19.85
CA GLN A 98 -4.03 10.57 19.60
C GLN A 98 -5.18 10.23 18.64
N VAL A 99 -5.12 9.11 17.90
CA VAL A 99 -6.15 8.73 16.91
C VAL A 99 -7.35 7.98 17.54
N GLN A 100 -7.56 8.12 18.84
CA GLN A 100 -8.71 7.49 19.53
C GLN A 100 -9.87 8.48 19.68
N GLY A 101 -10.82 8.45 18.73
CA GLY A 101 -12.07 9.21 18.86
C GLY A 101 -12.96 9.19 17.61
N ASN A 102 -14.21 9.65 17.78
CA ASN A 102 -15.36 9.57 16.86
C ASN A 102 -15.19 10.38 15.55
N CYS A 103 -13.99 10.91 15.30
CA CYS A 103 -13.56 11.65 14.09
C CYS A 103 -12.32 10.96 13.48
N ALA A 104 -12.27 9.63 13.50
CA ALA A 104 -11.07 8.85 13.16
C ALA A 104 -10.53 9.13 11.76
N GLN A 105 -11.40 9.39 10.77
CA GLN A 105 -10.97 9.72 9.40
C GLN A 105 -10.25 11.07 9.33
N ASP A 106 -10.85 12.15 9.85
CA ASP A 106 -10.25 13.49 9.80
C ASP A 106 -8.91 13.54 10.53
N ILE A 107 -8.84 12.86 11.69
CA ILE A 107 -7.60 12.73 12.46
C ILE A 107 -6.57 11.93 11.67
N PHE A 108 -6.96 10.78 11.10
CA PHE A 108 -6.07 9.98 10.26
C PHE A 108 -5.51 10.78 9.09
N MET A 109 -6.37 11.48 8.35
CA MET A 109 -5.97 12.30 7.20
C MET A 109 -5.08 13.48 7.62
N LYS A 110 -5.34 14.09 8.78
CA LYS A 110 -4.48 15.14 9.33
C LYS A 110 -3.10 14.60 9.69
N VAL A 111 -3.02 13.44 10.35
CA VAL A 111 -1.75 12.80 10.69
C VAL A 111 -1.00 12.36 9.43
N ALA A 112 -1.68 11.78 8.44
CA ALA A 112 -1.09 11.42 7.16
C ALA A 112 -0.47 12.63 6.46
N ARG A 113 -1.21 13.75 6.36
CA ARG A 113 -0.68 15.01 5.82
C ARG A 113 0.56 15.51 6.59
N SER A 114 0.57 15.38 7.90
CA SER A 114 1.72 15.74 8.73
C SER A 114 2.94 14.85 8.48
N ILE A 115 2.73 13.54 8.28
CA ILE A 115 3.82 12.58 8.03
C ILE A 115 4.58 12.95 6.74
N PHE A 116 3.88 13.44 5.72
CA PHE A 116 4.46 13.72 4.40
C PHE A 116 4.78 15.21 4.16
N ALA A 117 4.59 16.08 5.15
CA ALA A 117 4.75 17.54 4.99
C ALA A 117 6.14 17.94 4.46
N ASP A 118 7.22 17.32 4.96
CA ASP A 118 8.59 17.63 4.51
C ASP A 118 9.12 16.68 3.40
N GLY A 119 8.22 15.92 2.75
CA GLY A 119 8.58 14.98 1.68
C GLY A 119 8.28 13.51 1.98
N ILE A 120 8.57 12.65 1.01
CA ILE A 120 8.18 11.24 0.99
C ILE A 120 9.42 10.34 0.99
N ASN A 121 9.41 9.32 1.85
CA ASN A 121 10.38 8.23 1.86
C ASN A 121 9.71 6.95 2.40
N TRP A 122 10.34 5.80 2.21
CA TRP A 122 9.79 4.51 2.65
C TRP A 122 9.53 4.43 4.16
N GLY A 123 10.32 5.09 5.00
CA GLY A 123 10.04 5.16 6.44
C GLY A 123 8.73 5.90 6.75
N ARG A 124 8.46 7.02 6.07
CA ARG A 124 7.19 7.75 6.20
C ARG A 124 6.00 6.94 5.67
N VAL A 125 6.17 6.19 4.58
CA VAL A 125 5.15 5.24 4.09
C VAL A 125 4.87 4.15 5.13
N VAL A 126 5.91 3.61 5.75
CA VAL A 126 5.79 2.63 6.84
C VAL A 126 5.10 3.22 8.07
N ALA A 127 5.34 4.48 8.43
CA ALA A 127 4.60 5.15 9.51
C ALA A 127 3.09 5.20 9.25
N LEU A 128 2.69 5.52 8.01
CA LEU A 128 1.28 5.49 7.60
C LEU A 128 0.68 4.08 7.73
N PHE A 129 1.40 3.07 7.25
CA PHE A 129 0.98 1.67 7.33
C PHE A 129 0.86 1.20 8.78
N HIS A 130 1.81 1.61 9.63
CA HIS A 130 1.79 1.28 11.05
C HIS A 130 0.61 1.95 11.77
N LEU A 131 0.27 3.19 11.41
CA LEU A 131 -0.92 3.86 11.93
C LEU A 131 -2.21 3.11 11.54
N ALA A 132 -2.33 2.72 10.26
CA ALA A 132 -3.45 1.94 9.77
C ALA A 132 -3.56 0.57 10.46
N TYR A 133 -2.43 -0.13 10.62
CA TYR A 133 -2.34 -1.39 11.38
C TYR A 133 -2.95 -1.26 12.78
N ARG A 134 -2.63 -0.21 13.53
CA ARG A 134 -3.15 -0.04 14.90
C ARG A 134 -4.66 0.17 14.93
N LEU A 135 -5.21 0.87 13.94
CA LEU A 135 -6.67 1.04 13.79
C LEU A 135 -7.35 -0.28 13.40
N ILE A 136 -6.76 -1.04 12.47
CA ILE A 136 -7.29 -2.34 12.03
C ILE A 136 -7.23 -3.36 13.17
N HIS A 137 -6.12 -3.43 13.90
CA HIS A 137 -5.98 -4.31 15.06
C HIS A 137 -7.03 -3.99 16.15
N LYS A 138 -7.30 -2.70 16.39
CA LYS A 138 -8.38 -2.26 17.30
C LYS A 138 -9.77 -2.65 16.78
N ALA A 139 -10.02 -2.53 15.48
CA ALA A 139 -11.28 -2.93 14.87
C ALA A 139 -11.50 -4.45 14.97
N LEU A 140 -10.43 -5.24 14.76
CA LEU A 140 -10.45 -6.70 14.88
C LEU A 140 -10.70 -7.19 16.32
N THR A 141 -10.16 -6.49 17.32
CA THR A 141 -10.36 -6.84 18.74
C THR A 141 -11.72 -6.41 19.27
N THR A 142 -12.39 -5.47 18.59
CA THR A 142 -13.74 -4.98 18.96
C THR A 142 -14.85 -5.52 18.06
N ASN A 143 -14.56 -6.42 17.12
CA ASN A 143 -15.48 -7.03 16.15
C ASN A 143 -16.23 -6.02 15.23
N HIS A 144 -15.61 -4.88 14.90
CA HIS A 144 -16.16 -3.90 13.97
C HIS A 144 -15.51 -4.03 12.58
N LEU A 145 -15.89 -5.04 11.81
CA LEU A 145 -15.24 -5.38 10.54
C LEU A 145 -15.45 -4.31 9.46
N GLU A 146 -16.56 -3.58 9.50
CA GLU A 146 -16.81 -2.43 8.61
C GLU A 146 -15.74 -1.34 8.75
N ASN A 147 -15.16 -1.17 9.96
CA ASN A 147 -14.09 -0.20 10.19
C ASN A 147 -12.80 -0.59 9.49
N ILE A 148 -12.55 -1.89 9.27
CA ILE A 148 -11.33 -2.36 8.59
C ILE A 148 -11.32 -1.87 7.14
N ARG A 149 -12.44 -2.05 6.43
CA ARG A 149 -12.58 -1.60 5.03
C ARG A 149 -12.47 -0.09 4.91
N MET A 150 -13.01 0.66 5.88
CA MET A 150 -12.87 2.12 5.92
C MET A 150 -11.42 2.56 6.14
N VAL A 151 -10.67 1.92 7.05
CA VAL A 151 -9.26 2.27 7.26
C VAL A 151 -8.43 1.99 6.01
N ILE A 152 -8.66 0.85 5.35
CA ILE A 152 -7.98 0.52 4.08
C ILE A 152 -8.30 1.57 3.01
N SER A 153 -9.57 1.99 2.87
CA SER A 153 -9.93 3.01 1.88
C SER A 153 -9.28 4.37 2.16
N TRP A 154 -9.12 4.75 3.44
CA TRP A 154 -8.39 5.96 3.81
C TRP A 154 -6.90 5.89 3.42
N VAL A 155 -6.25 4.74 3.62
CA VAL A 155 -4.86 4.55 3.20
C VAL A 155 -4.74 4.65 1.67
N LEU A 156 -5.65 4.00 0.93
CA LEU A 156 -5.67 4.06 -0.53
C LEU A 156 -5.93 5.48 -1.05
N GLN A 157 -6.76 6.25 -0.35
CA GLN A 157 -6.95 7.67 -0.66
C GLN A 157 -5.66 8.46 -0.48
N VAL A 158 -4.93 8.26 0.64
CA VAL A 158 -3.62 8.91 0.85
C VAL A 158 -2.60 8.48 -0.22
N ILE A 159 -2.59 7.20 -0.60
CA ILE A 159 -1.72 6.72 -1.67
C ILE A 159 -2.04 7.44 -2.98
N ARG A 160 -3.31 7.50 -3.36
CA ARG A 160 -3.77 8.16 -4.59
C ARG A 160 -3.43 9.65 -4.60
N GLU A 161 -3.71 10.35 -3.52
CA GLU A 161 -3.62 11.81 -3.47
C GLU A 161 -2.18 12.32 -3.24
N GLN A 162 -1.37 11.60 -2.48
CA GLN A 162 -0.06 12.10 -2.03
C GLN A 162 1.12 11.24 -2.48
N LEU A 163 0.98 9.91 -2.49
CA LEU A 163 2.12 9.01 -2.73
C LEU A 163 2.25 8.58 -4.19
N TYR A 164 1.19 8.71 -4.97
CA TYR A 164 1.08 8.11 -6.30
C TYR A 164 2.23 8.49 -7.23
N SER A 165 2.44 9.79 -7.44
CA SER A 165 3.49 10.31 -8.33
C SER A 165 4.88 9.90 -7.86
N TRP A 166 5.09 9.82 -6.55
CA TRP A 166 6.35 9.37 -5.97
C TRP A 166 6.56 7.86 -6.15
N LEU A 167 5.53 7.03 -5.94
CA LEU A 167 5.60 5.59 -6.16
C LEU A 167 5.90 5.26 -7.62
N VAL A 168 5.30 5.98 -8.57
CA VAL A 168 5.63 5.87 -10.00
C VAL A 168 7.12 6.17 -10.23
N GLN A 169 7.68 7.21 -9.61
CA GLN A 169 9.11 7.54 -9.72
C GLN A 169 10.03 6.49 -9.08
N GLN A 170 9.55 5.78 -8.05
CA GLN A 170 10.29 4.66 -7.44
C GLN A 170 10.19 3.37 -8.27
N GLY A 171 9.38 3.35 -9.34
CA GLY A 171 9.14 2.17 -10.16
C GLY A 171 8.12 1.20 -9.55
N GLY A 172 7.21 1.71 -8.71
CA GLY A 172 6.21 0.90 -8.01
C GLY A 172 6.61 0.57 -6.57
N TRP A 173 5.93 -0.42 -5.99
CA TRP A 173 6.18 -0.87 -4.61
C TRP A 173 7.51 -1.61 -4.47
N GLU A 174 8.01 -2.18 -5.57
CA GLU A 174 9.31 -2.84 -5.71
C GLU A 174 10.48 -1.89 -5.46
N GLY A 175 10.24 -0.58 -5.57
CA GLY A 175 11.23 0.45 -5.26
C GLY A 175 11.81 0.31 -3.85
N VAL A 176 11.04 -0.24 -2.90
CA VAL A 176 11.53 -0.50 -1.53
C VAL A 176 12.65 -1.54 -1.52
N ILE A 177 12.57 -2.55 -2.39
CA ILE A 177 13.56 -3.63 -2.53
C ILE A 177 14.82 -3.08 -3.22
N CYS A 178 14.64 -2.33 -4.30
CA CYS A 178 15.74 -1.77 -5.09
C CYS A 178 16.55 -0.72 -4.32
N GLY A 179 15.92 0.07 -3.45
CA GLY A 179 16.60 0.99 -2.55
C GLY A 179 17.65 0.27 -1.71
N PHE A 180 17.30 -0.86 -1.10
CA PHE A 180 18.22 -1.62 -0.25
C PHE A 180 19.37 -2.27 -1.05
N SER A 181 19.07 -2.80 -2.25
CA SER A 181 20.08 -3.45 -3.10
C SER A 181 21.10 -2.48 -3.69
N ARG A 182 20.67 -1.28 -4.15
CA ARG A 182 21.58 -0.27 -4.72
C ARG A 182 22.61 0.21 -3.70
N TRP A 183 22.19 0.51 -2.48
CA TRP A 183 23.10 0.95 -1.42
C TRP A 183 24.08 -0.14 -1.01
N ARG A 184 23.62 -1.39 -0.94
CA ARG A 184 24.47 -2.55 -0.67
C ARG A 184 25.54 -2.72 -1.75
N THR A 185 25.20 -2.61 -3.03
CA THR A 185 26.18 -2.70 -4.13
C THR A 185 27.19 -1.56 -4.09
N VAL A 186 26.73 -0.32 -3.86
CA VAL A 186 27.62 0.84 -3.73
C VAL A 186 28.59 0.66 -2.56
N ALA A 187 28.11 0.19 -1.40
CA ALA A 187 28.95 -0.07 -0.23
C ALA A 187 30.01 -1.15 -0.50
N VAL A 188 29.63 -2.24 -1.18
CA VAL A 188 30.58 -3.31 -1.57
C VAL A 188 31.65 -2.77 -2.52
N VAL A 189 31.27 -2.04 -3.56
CA VAL A 189 32.21 -1.46 -4.52
C VAL A 189 33.15 -0.48 -3.82
N ALA A 190 32.62 0.42 -2.99
CA ALA A 190 33.42 1.37 -2.21
C ALA A 190 34.41 0.64 -1.28
N SER A 191 33.96 -0.44 -0.63
CA SER A 191 34.82 -1.26 0.24
C SER A 191 35.95 -1.92 -0.54
N VAL A 192 35.67 -2.46 -1.73
CA VAL A 192 36.69 -3.05 -2.62
C VAL A 192 37.72 -2.01 -3.06
N VAL A 193 37.26 -0.82 -3.47
CA VAL A 193 38.15 0.30 -3.85
C VAL A 193 39.02 0.73 -2.67
N LEU A 194 38.44 0.86 -1.47
CA LEU A 194 39.18 1.22 -0.26
C LEU A 194 40.28 0.20 0.04
N VAL A 195 39.96 -1.11 0.02
CA VAL A 195 40.93 -2.18 0.24
C VAL A 195 42.03 -2.15 -0.81
N ALA A 196 41.70 -2.02 -2.10
CA ALA A 196 42.68 -1.93 -3.18
C ALA A 196 43.62 -0.73 -3.00
N THR A 197 43.08 0.42 -2.59
CA THR A 197 43.86 1.64 -2.33
C THR A 197 44.82 1.45 -1.15
N ILE A 198 44.35 0.85 -0.06
CA ILE A 198 45.19 0.53 1.12
C ILE A 198 46.31 -0.45 0.74
N VAL A 199 46.01 -1.50 -0.02
CA VAL A 199 47.01 -2.48 -0.48
C VAL A 199 48.05 -1.84 -1.38
N TYR A 200 47.61 -1.00 -2.33
CA TYR A 200 48.51 -0.24 -3.20
C TYR A 200 49.47 0.61 -2.38
N TYR A 201 48.95 1.41 -1.43
CA TYR A 201 49.77 2.28 -0.58
C TYR A 201 50.75 1.53 0.32
N ARG A 202 50.37 0.33 0.81
CA ARG A 202 51.28 -0.55 1.58
C ARG A 202 52.36 -1.20 0.71
N LYS A 203 52.12 -1.35 -0.60
CA LYS A 203 53.07 -1.96 -1.54
C LYS A 203 54.06 -0.96 -2.13
N THR A 204 53.66 0.31 -2.24
CA THR A 204 54.51 1.40 -2.75
C THR A 204 55.33 2.12 -1.68
N ARG A 205 55.22 1.70 -0.41
CA ARG A 205 56.01 2.20 0.71
C ARG A 205 56.93 1.09 1.21
#